data_AF-A0A962CLE9-F1
#
_entry.id   AF-A0A962CLE9-F1
#
_cell.length_a   1.000
_cell.length_b   1.000
_cell.length_c   1.000
_cell.angle_alpha   90.00
_cell.angle_beta   90.00
_cell.angle_gamma   90.00
#
_symmetry.space_group_name_H-M   'P 1'
#
loop_
_entity.id
_entity.type
_entity.pdbx_description
1 polymer ?
#
loop_
_entity_poly.entity_id
_entity_poly.type
_entity_poly.pdbx_seq_one_letter_code
_entity_poly.pdbx_strand_id
1 'polypeptide(L)'
;MILRRGENIISQQNGFTLVEMAIVLLIIGFAMSAVAIGLDTYNRDLRSNKTLESIRKANEQLVYFAKIFGYPCPADPTLGPGDAMYGRADCNVANGNIKNVLGRDNMNVRVGAVPFADLADFSANLALSNERYVESDGFDGWDNYLTYAVTFDLTDEPGRPPFDETMGAICVVDENNRSLLDEACTAHAVVISHGANGLGAYVRSGVSAPGESCIDLLLPAADQADAANDPSPNEKENCDHQIGGALADAKFVAGVWNESDDESYDDVLRFIIFQSREIWARGGDLVIPFGDPNDPTDDIRIPRVSSVNDGAIGIGLDAGNTPQQALHLQGDLQADRVYVEELCDVSGGNCFDPELIGGDVADMQCPPGQVVQKIGRVSAGADPGVVCVNPFTSMPFTQCPTGQVVIGVSSVSGSICGTL
;
A
#
# COMPACT_ATOMS: atom_id res chain seq x y z
N MET A 1 48.71 -29.52 -91.31
CA MET A 1 49.05 -28.80 -90.06
C MET A 1 47.81 -28.78 -89.18
N ILE A 2 48.01 -29.05 -87.90
CA ILE A 2 47.10 -29.72 -86.96
C ILE A 2 45.92 -28.82 -86.54
N LEU A 3 44.67 -29.33 -86.67
CA LEU A 3 43.50 -28.77 -85.98
C LEU A 3 43.44 -29.37 -84.57
N ARG A 4 43.59 -28.53 -83.55
CA ARG A 4 43.42 -28.91 -82.14
C ARG A 4 41.94 -29.23 -81.88
N ARG A 5 41.69 -30.47 -81.45
CA ARG A 5 40.41 -30.96 -80.95
C ARG A 5 40.18 -30.34 -79.57
N GLY A 6 39.11 -29.56 -79.41
CA GLY A 6 38.67 -29.08 -78.10
C GLY A 6 38.15 -30.26 -77.28
N GLU A 7 38.75 -30.49 -76.11
CA GLU A 7 38.25 -31.42 -75.11
C GLU A 7 37.13 -30.71 -74.34
N ASN A 8 35.88 -31.08 -74.61
CA ASN A 8 34.76 -30.74 -73.74
C ASN A 8 34.78 -31.73 -72.57
N ILE A 9 35.27 -31.28 -71.41
CA ILE A 9 35.06 -31.98 -70.14
C ILE A 9 33.60 -31.72 -69.74
N ILE A 10 32.69 -32.59 -70.18
CA ILE A 10 31.31 -32.59 -69.68
C ILE A 10 31.34 -33.22 -68.29
N SER A 11 31.27 -32.39 -67.25
CA SER A 11 31.00 -32.83 -65.90
C SER A 11 29.61 -33.48 -65.87
N GLN A 12 29.54 -34.78 -65.59
CA GLN A 12 28.27 -35.43 -65.28
C GLN A 12 27.76 -34.88 -63.96
N GLN A 13 26.82 -33.94 -64.02
CA GLN A 13 26.03 -33.58 -62.85
C GLN A 13 25.11 -34.76 -62.55
N ASN A 14 25.44 -35.53 -61.51
CA ASN A 14 24.51 -36.48 -60.91
C ASN A 14 23.36 -35.65 -60.33
N GLY A 15 22.26 -35.53 -61.09
CA GLY A 15 21.06 -34.87 -60.62
C GLY A 15 20.50 -35.61 -59.41
N PHE A 16 20.12 -34.86 -58.38
CA PHE A 16 19.47 -35.39 -57.19
C PHE A 16 18.28 -36.26 -57.57
N THR A 17 18.17 -37.42 -56.94
CA THR A 17 17.05 -38.34 -57.22
C THR A 17 15.76 -37.76 -56.65
N LEU A 18 14.63 -38.02 -57.31
CA LEU A 18 13.31 -37.57 -56.84
C LEU A 18 12.99 -38.10 -55.42
N VAL A 19 13.50 -39.29 -55.10
CA VAL A 19 13.39 -39.90 -53.77
C VAL A 19 14.21 -39.14 -52.72
N GLU A 20 15.41 -38.70 -53.06
CA GLU A 20 16.28 -37.94 -52.16
C GLU A 20 15.68 -36.58 -51.81
N MET A 21 15.13 -35.87 -52.81
CA MET A 21 14.39 -34.63 -52.55
C MET A 21 13.10 -34.87 -51.74
N ALA A 22 12.39 -35.99 -51.95
CA ALA A 22 11.20 -36.33 -51.17
C ALA A 22 11.54 -36.62 -49.69
N ILE A 23 12.64 -37.33 -49.42
CA ILE A 23 13.12 -37.59 -48.05
C ILE A 23 13.57 -36.29 -47.38
N VAL A 24 14.28 -35.41 -48.09
CA VAL A 24 14.72 -34.11 -47.56
C VAL A 24 13.52 -33.24 -47.19
N LEU A 25 12.49 -33.16 -48.04
CA LEU A 25 11.28 -32.40 -47.73
C LEU A 25 10.51 -32.98 -46.54
N LEU A 26 10.49 -34.31 -46.39
CA LEU A 26 9.89 -34.96 -45.24
C LEU A 26 10.64 -34.61 -43.95
N ILE A 27 11.98 -34.68 -43.95
CA ILE A 27 12.81 -34.32 -42.80
C ILE A 27 12.63 -32.84 -42.43
N ILE A 28 12.64 -31.95 -43.43
CA ILE A 28 12.41 -30.51 -43.22
C ILE A 28 11.00 -30.26 -42.68
N GLY A 29 9.98 -30.94 -43.19
CA GLY A 29 8.62 -30.83 -42.69
C GLY A 29 8.52 -31.19 -41.21
N PHE A 30 9.10 -32.33 -40.81
CA PHE A 30 9.14 -32.71 -39.40
C PHE A 30 9.94 -31.73 -38.52
N ALA A 31 11.07 -31.23 -39.03
CA ALA A 31 11.87 -30.24 -38.30
C ALA A 31 11.12 -28.90 -38.13
N MET A 32 10.43 -28.43 -39.16
CA MET A 32 9.64 -27.20 -39.10
C MET A 32 8.45 -27.32 -38.14
N SER A 33 7.78 -28.48 -38.10
CA SER A 33 6.70 -28.71 -37.13
C SER A 33 7.18 -28.64 -35.67
N ALA A 34 8.37 -29.18 -35.36
CA ALA A 34 8.94 -29.09 -34.02
C ALA A 34 9.31 -27.65 -33.63
N VAL A 35 9.83 -26.86 -34.57
CA VAL A 35 10.15 -25.44 -34.34
C VAL A 35 8.88 -24.60 -34.16
N ALA A 36 7.82 -24.89 -34.90
CA ALA A 36 6.56 -24.15 -34.80
C ALA A 36 5.96 -24.21 -33.38
N ILE A 37 5.98 -25.39 -32.73
CA ILE A 37 5.51 -25.55 -31.35
C ILE A 37 6.34 -24.69 -30.39
N GLY A 38 7.67 -24.70 -30.51
CA GLY A 38 8.54 -23.90 -29.65
C GLY A 38 8.39 -22.39 -29.84
N LEU A 39 8.09 -21.94 -31.07
CA LEU A 39 7.85 -20.53 -31.36
C LEU A 39 6.54 -20.03 -30.74
N ASP A 40 5.51 -20.87 -30.71
CA ASP A 40 4.22 -20.50 -30.09
C ASP A 40 4.38 -20.29 -28.58
N THR A 41 5.01 -21.24 -27.88
CA THR A 41 5.32 -21.09 -26.44
C THR A 41 6.17 -19.85 -26.17
N TYR A 42 7.20 -19.60 -26.99
CA TYR A 42 8.04 -18.41 -26.85
C TYR A 42 7.24 -17.10 -27.03
N ASN A 43 6.33 -17.05 -28.00
CA ASN A 43 5.48 -15.88 -28.20
C ASN A 43 4.50 -15.69 -27.04
N ARG A 44 3.90 -16.76 -26.51
CA ARG A 44 3.03 -16.70 -25.32
C ARG A 44 3.77 -16.14 -24.11
N ASP A 45 4.99 -16.60 -23.86
CA ASP A 45 5.85 -16.07 -22.79
C ASP A 45 6.15 -14.58 -22.98
N LEU A 46 6.44 -14.14 -24.21
CA LEU A 46 6.67 -12.73 -24.50
C LEU A 46 5.44 -11.87 -24.21
N ARG A 47 4.25 -12.34 -24.62
CA ARG A 47 3.00 -11.61 -24.38
C ARG A 47 2.68 -11.54 -22.90
N SER A 48 2.81 -12.65 -22.16
CA SER A 48 2.58 -12.68 -20.72
C SER A 48 3.49 -11.72 -19.97
N ASN A 49 4.80 -11.74 -20.27
CA ASN A 49 5.75 -10.81 -19.69
C ASN A 49 5.38 -9.36 -19.98
N LYS A 50 4.93 -9.06 -21.21
CA LYS A 50 4.44 -7.72 -21.59
C LYS A 50 3.18 -7.32 -20.80
N THR A 51 2.22 -8.22 -20.62
CA THR A 51 1.02 -7.95 -19.81
C THR A 51 1.36 -7.64 -18.36
N LEU A 52 2.20 -8.47 -17.73
CA LEU A 52 2.62 -8.26 -16.35
C LEU A 52 3.36 -6.93 -16.20
N GLU A 53 4.22 -6.58 -17.17
CA GLU A 53 4.92 -5.31 -17.18
C GLU A 53 3.97 -4.11 -17.34
N SER A 54 3.03 -4.17 -18.30
CA SER A 54 2.04 -3.11 -18.54
C SER A 54 1.14 -2.90 -17.33
N ILE A 55 0.59 -3.96 -16.75
CA ILE A 55 -0.24 -3.87 -15.53
C ILE A 55 0.57 -3.30 -14.37
N ARG A 56 1.81 -3.75 -14.16
CA ARG A 56 2.69 -3.22 -13.10
C ARG A 56 2.89 -1.72 -13.27
N LYS A 57 3.27 -1.29 -14.47
CA LYS A 57 3.50 0.13 -14.80
C LYS A 57 2.23 0.95 -14.60
N ALA A 58 1.08 0.47 -15.08
CA ALA A 58 -0.20 1.14 -14.92
C ALA A 58 -0.56 1.31 -13.44
N ASN A 59 -0.46 0.23 -12.65
CA ASN A 59 -0.73 0.26 -11.21
C ASN A 59 0.19 1.25 -10.48
N GLU A 60 1.50 1.19 -10.72
CA GLU A 60 2.47 2.11 -10.10
C GLU A 60 2.15 3.58 -10.42
N GLN A 61 1.86 3.91 -11.68
CA GLN A 61 1.53 5.29 -12.05
C GLN A 61 0.19 5.75 -11.48
N LEU A 62 -0.82 4.88 -11.43
CA LEU A 62 -2.10 5.18 -10.80
C LEU A 62 -1.92 5.50 -9.31
N VAL A 63 -1.11 4.72 -8.59
CA VAL A 63 -0.81 4.99 -7.17
C VAL A 63 -0.07 6.32 -7.01
N TYR A 64 0.91 6.62 -7.87
CA TYR A 64 1.63 7.91 -7.79
C TYR A 64 0.73 9.10 -8.10
N PHE A 65 -0.13 8.98 -9.10
CA PHE A 65 -1.10 10.01 -9.46
C PHE A 65 -2.09 10.23 -8.30
N ALA A 66 -2.61 9.14 -7.72
CA ALA A 66 -3.55 9.16 -6.60
C ALA A 66 -3.04 9.92 -5.37
N LYS A 67 -1.76 9.74 -5.03
CA LYS A 67 -1.13 10.43 -3.89
C LYS A 67 -1.07 11.95 -4.03
N ILE A 68 -1.17 12.49 -5.24
CA ILE A 68 -1.05 13.93 -5.50
C ILE A 68 -2.42 14.56 -5.78
N PHE A 69 -3.27 13.88 -6.56
CA PHE A 69 -4.50 14.47 -7.08
C PHE A 69 -5.78 13.69 -6.74
N GLY A 70 -5.67 12.46 -6.22
CA GLY A 70 -6.73 11.45 -6.33
C GLY A 70 -6.59 10.62 -7.60
N TYR A 71 -7.31 9.52 -7.74
CA TYR A 71 -7.17 8.66 -8.92
C TYR A 71 -7.70 9.32 -10.18
N PRO A 72 -7.11 9.08 -11.37
CA PRO A 72 -7.71 9.59 -12.59
C PRO A 72 -9.01 8.84 -12.89
N CYS A 73 -9.94 9.52 -13.57
CA CYS A 73 -11.09 8.87 -14.19
C CYS A 73 -10.65 7.85 -15.27
N PRO A 74 -11.40 6.77 -15.52
CA PRO A 74 -11.13 5.88 -16.65
C PRO A 74 -11.21 6.63 -17.99
N ALA A 75 -10.49 6.16 -19.00
CA ALA A 75 -10.66 6.63 -20.36
C ALA A 75 -11.79 5.89 -21.08
N ASP A 76 -12.37 6.54 -22.09
CA ASP A 76 -13.34 5.90 -22.98
C ASP A 76 -12.63 4.84 -23.85
N PRO A 77 -12.97 3.54 -23.70
CA PRO A 77 -12.29 2.46 -24.42
C PRO A 77 -12.69 2.37 -25.90
N THR A 78 -13.72 3.12 -26.32
CA THR A 78 -14.21 3.13 -27.72
C THR A 78 -13.46 4.09 -28.62
N LEU A 79 -12.55 4.89 -28.05
CA LEU A 79 -11.76 5.85 -28.80
C LEU A 79 -10.45 5.20 -29.28
N GLY A 80 -10.10 5.46 -30.53
CA GLY A 80 -8.86 4.97 -31.15
C GLY A 80 -7.89 6.10 -31.53
N PRO A 81 -6.70 5.76 -32.05
CA PRO A 81 -5.72 6.74 -32.49
C PRO A 81 -6.32 7.74 -33.48
N GLY A 82 -6.23 9.03 -33.16
CA GLY A 82 -6.76 10.12 -33.97
C GLY A 82 -7.94 10.87 -33.34
N ASP A 83 -8.56 10.31 -32.29
CA ASP A 83 -9.49 11.05 -31.45
C ASP A 83 -8.73 11.95 -30.45
N ALA A 84 -9.27 13.12 -30.12
CA ALA A 84 -8.66 14.06 -29.17
C ALA A 84 -8.70 13.55 -27.72
N MET A 85 -9.68 12.70 -27.38
CA MET A 85 -9.87 12.09 -26.06
C MET A 85 -9.29 10.67 -25.98
N TYR A 86 -8.56 10.21 -27.00
CA TYR A 86 -7.88 8.92 -27.00
C TYR A 86 -6.92 8.78 -25.81
N GLY A 87 -7.21 7.81 -24.93
CA GLY A 87 -6.42 7.55 -23.72
C GLY A 87 -6.54 8.62 -22.64
N ARG A 88 -7.51 9.54 -22.75
CA ARG A 88 -7.72 10.61 -21.78
C ARG A 88 -8.77 10.24 -20.75
N ALA A 89 -8.53 10.60 -19.50
CA ALA A 89 -9.44 10.43 -18.38
C ALA A 89 -10.76 11.16 -18.66
N ASP A 90 -11.87 10.44 -18.53
CA ASP A 90 -13.21 10.97 -18.68
C ASP A 90 -14.13 10.31 -17.63
N CYS A 91 -14.74 11.12 -16.76
CA CYS A 91 -15.70 10.62 -15.77
C CYS A 91 -17.15 10.62 -16.30
N ASN A 92 -17.38 10.99 -17.56
CA ASN A 92 -18.68 11.13 -18.15
C ASN A 92 -19.27 9.78 -18.60
N VAL A 93 -20.23 9.29 -17.83
CA VAL A 93 -20.97 8.06 -18.17
C VAL A 93 -22.16 8.29 -19.10
N ALA A 94 -22.44 9.53 -19.53
CA ALA A 94 -23.62 9.83 -20.34
C ALA A 94 -23.63 9.11 -21.71
N ASN A 95 -22.45 8.81 -22.25
CA ASN A 95 -22.32 8.10 -23.53
C ASN A 95 -22.40 6.57 -23.37
N GLY A 96 -22.40 6.06 -22.14
CA GLY A 96 -22.48 4.63 -21.83
C GLY A 96 -21.23 3.82 -22.15
N ASN A 97 -20.17 4.44 -22.66
CA ASN A 97 -18.89 3.79 -22.96
C ASN A 97 -18.07 3.52 -21.69
N ILE A 98 -18.03 4.49 -20.79
CA ILE A 98 -17.59 4.30 -19.40
C ILE A 98 -18.80 3.80 -18.61
N LYS A 99 -18.63 2.68 -17.91
CA LYS A 99 -19.70 2.05 -17.14
C LYS A 99 -19.75 2.63 -15.74
N ASN A 100 -20.96 2.64 -15.18
CA ASN A 100 -21.19 2.91 -13.77
C ASN A 100 -21.77 1.65 -13.14
N VAL A 101 -21.00 1.03 -12.25
CA VAL A 101 -21.43 -0.13 -11.46
C VAL A 101 -21.51 0.26 -9.99
N LEU A 102 -22.24 -0.51 -9.19
CA LEU A 102 -22.39 -0.24 -7.76
C LEU A 102 -21.48 -1.16 -6.95
N GLY A 103 -20.60 -0.55 -6.16
CA GLY A 103 -19.78 -1.27 -5.19
C GLY A 103 -20.43 -1.31 -3.81
N ARG A 104 -19.56 -1.52 -2.81
CA ARG A 104 -19.91 -1.46 -1.39
C ARG A 104 -20.73 -0.21 -1.07
N ASP A 105 -21.76 -0.36 -0.24
CA ASP A 105 -22.61 0.74 0.24
C ASP A 105 -23.28 1.58 -0.87
N ASN A 106 -23.47 1.00 -2.06
CA ASN A 106 -23.96 1.68 -3.27
C ASN A 106 -23.05 2.82 -3.75
N MET A 107 -21.77 2.79 -3.41
CA MET A 107 -20.79 3.71 -3.98
C MET A 107 -20.63 3.44 -5.47
N ASN A 108 -20.53 4.52 -6.24
CA ASN A 108 -20.34 4.42 -7.69
C ASN A 108 -18.91 3.97 -7.98
N VAL A 109 -18.77 3.01 -8.90
CA VAL A 109 -17.49 2.59 -9.47
C VAL A 109 -17.55 2.85 -10.98
N ARG A 110 -16.54 3.56 -11.49
CA ARG A 110 -16.39 3.84 -12.92
C ARG A 110 -15.53 2.78 -13.54
N VAL A 111 -15.95 2.22 -14.67
CA VAL A 111 -15.16 1.21 -15.41
C VAL A 111 -14.95 1.67 -16.85
N GLY A 112 -13.70 1.63 -17.31
CA GLY A 112 -13.29 2.01 -18.66
C GLY A 112 -11.88 1.50 -18.97
N ALA A 113 -11.16 2.15 -19.87
CA ALA A 113 -9.74 1.86 -20.10
C ALA A 113 -8.83 2.63 -19.12
N VAL A 114 -7.61 2.15 -18.91
CA VAL A 114 -6.57 2.94 -18.24
C VAL A 114 -6.34 4.25 -19.02
N PRO A 115 -6.34 5.43 -18.36
CA PRO A 115 -6.11 6.73 -19.00
C PRO A 115 -4.62 6.95 -19.31
N PHE A 116 -4.09 6.16 -20.24
CA PHE A 116 -2.65 6.10 -20.50
C PHE A 116 -2.04 7.42 -20.97
N ALA A 117 -2.81 8.31 -21.59
CA ALA A 117 -2.30 9.60 -22.06
C ALA A 117 -2.06 10.55 -20.87
N ASP A 118 -2.98 10.61 -19.91
CA ASP A 118 -2.80 11.42 -18.69
C ASP A 118 -1.70 10.86 -17.80
N LEU A 119 -1.61 9.53 -17.66
CA LEU A 119 -0.52 8.90 -16.94
C LEU A 119 0.84 9.15 -17.61
N ALA A 120 0.91 9.15 -18.94
CA ALA A 120 2.13 9.48 -19.68
C ALA A 120 2.53 10.95 -19.48
N ASP A 121 1.58 11.88 -19.54
CA ASP A 121 1.83 13.31 -19.31
C ASP A 121 2.26 13.58 -17.86
N PHE A 122 1.62 12.92 -16.89
CA PHE A 122 2.02 12.99 -15.49
C PHE A 122 3.44 12.45 -15.28
N SER A 123 3.72 11.25 -15.80
CA SER A 123 5.04 10.61 -15.72
C SER A 123 6.14 11.45 -16.37
N ALA A 124 5.86 12.11 -17.50
CA ALA A 124 6.80 12.98 -18.18
C ALA A 124 7.19 14.23 -17.36
N ASN A 125 6.30 14.69 -16.47
CA ASN A 125 6.51 15.84 -15.61
C ASN A 125 7.16 15.47 -14.25
N LEU A 126 7.11 14.20 -13.84
CA LEU A 126 7.86 13.70 -12.70
C LEU A 126 9.33 13.47 -13.09
N ALA A 127 10.23 14.31 -12.58
CA ALA A 127 11.68 14.14 -12.73
C ALA A 127 12.26 12.95 -11.92
N LEU A 128 11.43 11.96 -11.57
CA LEU A 128 11.68 10.98 -10.50
C LEU A 128 11.84 9.52 -10.99
N SER A 129 11.70 9.23 -12.29
CA SER A 129 11.93 7.87 -12.79
C SER A 129 12.66 7.84 -14.14
N ASN A 130 13.56 6.87 -14.29
CA ASN A 130 14.22 6.55 -15.57
C ASN A 130 13.27 5.78 -16.52
N GLU A 131 12.10 5.37 -16.03
CA GLU A 131 11.15 4.54 -16.75
C GLU A 131 9.83 5.30 -16.88
N ARG A 132 9.70 6.03 -18.00
CA ARG A 132 8.50 6.82 -18.31
C ARG A 132 7.35 5.91 -18.69
N TYR A 133 6.16 6.27 -18.25
CA TYR A 133 4.93 5.66 -18.73
C TYR A 133 4.65 6.12 -20.16
N VAL A 134 4.36 5.17 -21.04
CA VAL A 134 4.09 5.45 -22.46
C VAL A 134 2.79 4.81 -22.90
N GLU A 135 2.31 5.22 -24.07
CA GLU A 135 1.06 4.71 -24.66
C GLU A 135 1.01 3.17 -24.69
N SER A 136 2.11 2.50 -25.05
CA SER A 136 2.19 1.03 -25.13
C SER A 136 2.06 0.31 -23.77
N ASP A 137 2.10 1.04 -22.65
CA ASP A 137 1.89 0.48 -21.32
C ASP A 137 0.41 0.44 -20.93
N GLY A 138 -0.46 1.16 -21.66
CA GLY A 138 -1.92 1.04 -21.55
C GLY A 138 -2.51 -0.20 -22.23
N PHE A 139 -1.67 -1.03 -22.84
CA PHE A 139 -2.06 -2.24 -23.57
C PHE A 139 -1.40 -3.48 -22.96
N ASP A 140 -2.12 -4.59 -23.00
CA ASP A 140 -1.58 -5.89 -22.65
C ASP A 140 -0.73 -6.49 -23.80
N GLY A 141 -0.15 -7.68 -23.58
CA GLY A 141 0.64 -8.38 -24.59
C GLY A 141 -0.16 -8.87 -25.81
N TRP A 142 -1.47 -8.72 -25.81
CA TRP A 142 -2.41 -9.14 -26.84
C TRP A 142 -3.00 -7.94 -27.60
N ASP A 143 -2.46 -6.74 -27.36
CA ASP A 143 -2.87 -5.46 -27.93
C ASP A 143 -4.31 -5.02 -27.55
N ASN A 144 -4.84 -5.57 -26.45
CA ASN A 144 -6.07 -5.10 -25.83
C ASN A 144 -5.76 -3.96 -24.85
N TYR A 145 -6.68 -3.01 -24.68
CA TYR A 145 -6.61 -2.05 -23.59
C TYR A 145 -6.68 -2.76 -22.24
N LEU A 146 -5.89 -2.25 -21.30
CA LEU A 146 -6.11 -2.58 -19.90
C LEU A 146 -7.40 -1.93 -19.41
N THR A 147 -8.32 -2.75 -18.89
CA THR A 147 -9.52 -2.27 -18.21
C THR A 147 -9.14 -1.73 -16.84
N TYR A 148 -9.76 -0.62 -16.47
CA TYR A 148 -9.54 0.07 -15.21
C TYR A 148 -10.89 0.40 -14.59
N ALA A 149 -11.07 -0.04 -13.35
CA ALA A 149 -12.21 0.34 -12.53
C ALA A 149 -11.74 1.08 -11.28
N VAL A 150 -12.49 2.11 -10.89
CA VAL A 150 -12.13 2.98 -9.77
C VAL A 150 -13.36 3.41 -8.99
N THR A 151 -13.25 3.44 -7.67
CA THR A 151 -14.25 4.02 -6.77
C THR A 151 -14.35 5.51 -7.07
N PHE A 152 -15.52 5.94 -7.53
CA PHE A 152 -15.72 7.26 -8.12
C PHE A 152 -15.39 8.39 -7.13
N ASP A 153 -15.71 8.23 -5.85
CA ASP A 153 -15.44 9.25 -4.83
C ASP A 153 -13.94 9.42 -4.51
N LEU A 154 -13.09 8.52 -5.02
CA LEU A 154 -11.63 8.61 -4.92
C LEU A 154 -10.99 9.21 -6.17
N THR A 155 -11.76 9.64 -7.16
CA THR A 155 -11.21 10.25 -8.38
C THR A 155 -10.88 11.73 -8.20
N ASP A 156 -10.06 12.27 -9.10
CA ASP A 156 -9.68 13.69 -9.21
C ASP A 156 -10.78 14.59 -9.83
N GLU A 157 -12.00 14.06 -9.99
CA GLU A 157 -13.12 14.76 -10.60
C GLU A 157 -13.56 15.97 -9.75
N PRO A 158 -13.86 17.14 -10.35
CA PRO A 158 -14.34 18.29 -9.61
C PRO A 158 -15.61 18.01 -8.80
N GLY A 159 -15.61 18.38 -7.52
CA GLY A 159 -16.76 18.22 -6.62
C GLY A 159 -16.81 16.88 -5.87
N ARG A 160 -15.75 16.07 -5.94
CA ARG A 160 -15.55 14.90 -5.08
C ARG A 160 -15.16 15.31 -3.65
N PRO A 161 -15.39 14.43 -2.64
CA PRO A 161 -14.79 14.61 -1.32
C PRO A 161 -13.24 14.62 -1.44
N PRO A 162 -12.53 15.15 -0.42
CA PRO A 162 -11.09 14.98 -0.33
C PRO A 162 -10.73 13.50 -0.42
N PHE A 163 -9.62 13.19 -1.08
CA PHE A 163 -9.10 11.83 -1.17
C PHE A 163 -8.95 11.23 0.23
N ASP A 164 -9.58 10.08 0.45
CA ASP A 164 -9.57 9.35 1.72
C ASP A 164 -8.97 7.96 1.48
N GLU A 165 -7.82 7.70 2.08
CA GLU A 165 -7.10 6.42 1.95
C GLU A 165 -7.85 5.24 2.57
N THR A 166 -8.88 5.48 3.39
CA THR A 166 -9.65 4.44 4.07
C THR A 166 -10.91 4.00 3.31
N MET A 167 -11.24 4.71 2.23
CA MET A 167 -12.41 4.39 1.40
C MET A 167 -12.10 3.32 0.35
N GLY A 168 -13.15 2.77 -0.27
CA GLY A 168 -13.03 1.81 -1.35
C GLY A 168 -14.33 1.04 -1.51
N ALA A 169 -14.69 0.71 -2.74
CA ALA A 169 -15.99 0.11 -3.05
C ALA A 169 -15.90 -1.19 -3.83
N ILE A 170 -14.70 -1.54 -4.32
CA ILE A 170 -14.52 -2.63 -5.29
C ILE A 170 -14.27 -3.95 -4.56
N CYS A 171 -15.05 -4.97 -4.89
CA CYS A 171 -14.90 -6.34 -4.41
C CYS A 171 -13.94 -7.10 -5.32
N VAL A 172 -12.92 -7.72 -4.72
CA VAL A 172 -12.02 -8.63 -5.43
C VAL A 172 -12.12 -10.00 -4.78
N VAL A 173 -12.42 -11.01 -5.59
CA VAL A 173 -12.62 -12.39 -5.14
C VAL A 173 -11.75 -13.37 -5.92
N ASP A 174 -11.53 -14.56 -5.35
CA ASP A 174 -10.93 -15.70 -6.05
C ASP A 174 -11.95 -16.44 -6.93
N GLU A 175 -11.50 -17.48 -7.63
CA GLU A 175 -12.35 -18.33 -8.47
C GLU A 175 -13.45 -19.09 -7.70
N ASN A 176 -13.37 -19.12 -6.36
CA ASN A 176 -14.36 -19.72 -5.46
C ASN A 176 -15.25 -18.68 -4.77
N ASN A 177 -15.24 -17.44 -5.27
CA ASN A 177 -16.00 -16.31 -4.73
C ASN A 177 -15.64 -15.94 -3.27
N ARG A 178 -14.39 -16.18 -2.86
CA ARG A 178 -13.87 -15.75 -1.56
C ARG A 178 -13.14 -14.43 -1.73
N SER A 179 -13.35 -13.48 -0.82
CA SER A 179 -12.66 -12.19 -0.91
C SER A 179 -11.15 -12.36 -0.73
N LEU A 180 -10.40 -11.67 -1.58
CA LEU A 180 -8.94 -11.54 -1.49
C LEU A 180 -8.50 -10.32 -0.66
N LEU A 181 -9.47 -9.56 -0.12
CA LEU A 181 -9.25 -8.38 0.71
C LEU A 181 -9.47 -8.75 2.18
N ASP A 182 -8.68 -8.16 3.08
CA ASP A 182 -8.84 -8.36 4.54
C ASP A 182 -10.24 -7.93 5.01
N GLU A 183 -10.70 -6.79 4.50
CA GLU A 183 -12.08 -6.35 4.59
C GLU A 183 -12.68 -6.36 3.18
N ALA A 184 -13.77 -7.12 3.00
CA ALA A 184 -14.38 -7.30 1.69
C ALA A 184 -14.80 -5.95 1.08
N CYS A 185 -14.65 -5.84 -0.24
CA CYS A 185 -15.09 -4.71 -1.04
C CYS A 185 -14.48 -3.35 -0.66
N THR A 186 -13.18 -3.34 -0.34
CA THR A 186 -12.41 -2.13 0.03
C THR A 186 -11.36 -1.73 -1.00
N ALA A 187 -11.30 -2.38 -2.18
CA ALA A 187 -10.36 -1.95 -3.20
C ALA A 187 -10.74 -0.57 -3.76
N HIS A 188 -9.73 0.29 -3.94
CA HIS A 188 -9.89 1.63 -4.47
C HIS A 188 -10.06 1.56 -5.99
N ALA A 189 -9.18 0.77 -6.62
CA ALA A 189 -9.13 0.58 -8.06
C ALA A 189 -8.66 -0.83 -8.43
N VAL A 190 -9.00 -1.28 -9.63
CA VAL A 190 -8.49 -2.51 -10.25
C VAL A 190 -8.04 -2.24 -11.68
N VAL A 191 -7.01 -2.96 -12.12
CA VAL A 191 -6.48 -2.96 -13.48
C VAL A 191 -6.48 -4.40 -13.98
N ILE A 192 -7.03 -4.63 -15.17
CA ILE A 192 -7.32 -5.96 -15.72
C ILE A 192 -6.76 -6.04 -17.13
N SER A 193 -6.07 -7.14 -17.43
CA SER A 193 -5.87 -7.62 -18.80
C SER A 193 -6.81 -8.79 -19.02
N HIS A 194 -7.50 -8.78 -20.16
CA HIS A 194 -8.46 -9.80 -20.56
C HIS A 194 -7.83 -10.98 -21.32
N GLY A 195 -6.52 -11.18 -21.11
CA GLY A 195 -5.80 -12.33 -21.64
C GLY A 195 -5.87 -12.53 -23.16
N ALA A 196 -5.90 -13.80 -23.55
CA ALA A 196 -5.84 -14.29 -24.91
C ALA A 196 -7.18 -14.33 -25.61
N ASN A 197 -8.27 -14.62 -24.89
CA ASN A 197 -9.62 -14.60 -25.41
C ASN A 197 -10.12 -13.15 -25.65
N GLY A 198 -9.57 -12.18 -24.92
CA GLY A 198 -9.98 -10.78 -25.00
C GLY A 198 -11.44 -10.53 -24.59
N LEU A 199 -12.06 -11.42 -23.80
CA LEU A 199 -13.47 -11.30 -23.43
C LEU A 199 -13.69 -10.00 -22.64
N GLY A 200 -14.51 -9.09 -23.16
CA GLY A 200 -14.78 -7.79 -22.52
C GLY A 200 -13.77 -6.70 -22.79
N ALA A 201 -12.68 -7.03 -23.49
CA ALA A 201 -11.64 -6.09 -23.85
C ALA A 201 -12.05 -5.18 -25.02
N TYR A 202 -11.31 -4.09 -25.18
CA TYR A 202 -11.33 -3.26 -26.38
C TYR A 202 -9.95 -3.27 -27.00
N VAL A 203 -9.86 -3.38 -28.32
CA VAL A 203 -8.60 -3.28 -29.05
C VAL A 203 -8.25 -1.81 -29.31
N ARG A 204 -7.00 -1.54 -29.66
CA ARG A 204 -6.46 -0.20 -29.98
C ARG A 204 -7.34 0.65 -30.91
N SER A 205 -8.10 0.07 -31.83
CA SER A 205 -8.98 0.85 -32.71
C SER A 205 -10.27 1.37 -32.04
N GLY A 206 -10.48 1.08 -30.75
CA GLY A 206 -11.71 1.44 -30.03
C GLY A 206 -12.89 0.51 -30.30
N VAL A 207 -12.61 -0.71 -30.78
CA VAL A 207 -13.63 -1.73 -31.06
C VAL A 207 -13.49 -2.82 -29.99
N SER A 208 -14.61 -3.39 -29.53
CA SER A 208 -14.57 -4.55 -28.64
C SER A 208 -13.77 -5.68 -29.29
N ALA A 209 -12.92 -6.33 -28.50
CA ALA A 209 -12.10 -7.45 -28.97
C ALA A 209 -12.99 -8.60 -29.46
N PRO A 210 -12.52 -9.37 -30.46
CA PRO A 210 -13.28 -10.49 -30.99
C PRO A 210 -13.35 -11.62 -29.97
N GLY A 211 -14.50 -11.75 -29.30
CA GLY A 211 -14.82 -12.82 -28.35
C GLY A 211 -16.33 -12.98 -28.20
N GLU A 212 -16.77 -14.09 -27.60
CA GLU A 212 -18.16 -14.26 -27.17
C GLU A 212 -18.60 -13.04 -26.33
N SER A 213 -19.86 -12.67 -26.43
CA SER A 213 -20.39 -11.51 -25.70
C SER A 213 -20.27 -11.77 -24.19
N CYS A 214 -19.70 -10.82 -23.44
CA CYS A 214 -19.72 -10.81 -21.96
C CYS A 214 -21.14 -10.82 -21.37
N ILE A 215 -22.14 -10.64 -22.22
CA ILE A 215 -23.52 -10.92 -21.93
C ILE A 215 -23.84 -12.32 -22.44
N ASP A 216 -23.88 -13.26 -21.51
CA ASP A 216 -24.99 -14.18 -21.45
C ASP A 216 -25.38 -14.34 -19.97
N LEU A 217 -26.67 -14.56 -19.71
CA LEU A 217 -27.32 -14.78 -18.40
C LEU A 217 -28.02 -13.56 -17.76
N LEU A 218 -28.94 -12.91 -18.51
CA LEU A 218 -30.26 -12.66 -17.90
C LEU A 218 -30.96 -14.02 -17.72
N LEU A 219 -30.51 -14.83 -16.76
CA LEU A 219 -31.28 -16.00 -16.37
C LEU A 219 -32.39 -15.57 -15.42
N PRO A 220 -33.67 -15.77 -15.77
CA PRO A 220 -34.72 -15.76 -14.75
C PRO A 220 -34.36 -16.80 -13.68
N ALA A 221 -34.68 -16.52 -12.42
CA ALA A 221 -34.29 -17.33 -11.25
C ALA A 221 -34.60 -18.84 -11.32
N ALA A 222 -35.37 -19.31 -12.31
CA ALA A 222 -35.62 -20.72 -12.59
C ALA A 222 -34.48 -21.43 -13.34
N ASP A 223 -33.52 -20.69 -13.91
CA ASP A 223 -32.46 -21.24 -14.77
C ASP A 223 -31.07 -21.22 -14.13
N GLN A 224 -30.96 -20.83 -12.84
CA GLN A 224 -29.75 -21.07 -12.04
C GLN A 224 -29.32 -22.55 -11.95
N ALA A 225 -30.11 -23.46 -12.52
CA ALA A 225 -29.75 -24.85 -12.74
C ALA A 225 -28.82 -25.07 -13.95
N ASP A 226 -28.76 -24.16 -14.92
CA ASP A 226 -27.84 -24.24 -16.07
C ASP A 226 -26.48 -23.56 -15.82
N ALA A 227 -26.36 -22.76 -14.74
CA ALA A 227 -25.06 -22.39 -14.16
C ALA A 227 -24.28 -23.61 -13.60
N ALA A 228 -24.92 -24.78 -13.54
CA ALA A 228 -24.25 -26.05 -13.24
C ALA A 228 -23.59 -26.69 -14.47
N ASN A 229 -23.85 -26.17 -15.68
CA ASN A 229 -23.29 -26.65 -16.95
C ASN A 229 -22.39 -25.62 -17.65
N ASP A 230 -22.31 -24.37 -17.17
CA ASP A 230 -21.25 -23.42 -17.55
C ASP A 230 -19.96 -23.83 -16.80
N PRO A 231 -18.87 -24.20 -17.48
CA PRO A 231 -17.63 -24.60 -16.83
C PRO A 231 -16.91 -23.44 -16.10
N SER A 232 -17.27 -22.17 -16.34
CA SER A 232 -16.58 -21.00 -15.75
C SER A 232 -17.51 -19.79 -15.41
N PRO A 233 -18.59 -19.96 -14.61
CA PRO A 233 -19.53 -18.88 -14.29
C PRO A 233 -18.90 -17.64 -13.61
N ASN A 234 -17.66 -17.74 -13.12
CA ASN A 234 -16.92 -16.65 -12.49
C ASN A 234 -15.93 -15.95 -13.43
N GLU A 235 -15.66 -16.48 -14.63
CA GLU A 235 -14.74 -15.84 -15.58
C GLU A 235 -15.33 -14.56 -16.18
N LYS A 236 -16.62 -14.59 -16.52
CA LYS A 236 -17.35 -13.45 -17.10
C LYS A 236 -17.51 -12.27 -16.14
N GLU A 237 -17.23 -12.46 -14.86
CA GLU A 237 -17.31 -11.40 -13.84
C GLU A 237 -16.42 -10.20 -14.18
N ASN A 238 -15.29 -10.42 -14.86
CA ASN A 238 -14.40 -9.32 -15.23
C ASN A 238 -14.93 -8.45 -16.38
N CYS A 239 -16.10 -8.79 -16.95
CA CYS A 239 -16.66 -8.06 -18.08
C CYS A 239 -18.20 -7.93 -18.10
N ASP A 240 -18.89 -8.35 -17.05
CA ASP A 240 -20.36 -8.33 -16.90
C ASP A 240 -20.95 -6.98 -16.48
N HIS A 241 -20.20 -5.90 -16.68
CA HIS A 241 -20.48 -4.56 -16.14
C HIS A 241 -21.67 -3.85 -16.82
N GLN A 242 -22.46 -4.59 -17.58
CA GLN A 242 -23.71 -4.25 -18.23
C GLN A 242 -24.63 -5.48 -18.07
N ILE A 243 -25.84 -5.40 -17.48
CA ILE A 243 -27.08 -5.23 -18.27
C ILE A 243 -28.35 -5.17 -17.40
N GLY A 244 -29.34 -4.38 -17.84
CA GLY A 244 -30.73 -4.85 -17.92
C GLY A 244 -31.57 -4.90 -16.64
N GLY A 245 -31.28 -4.06 -15.64
CA GLY A 245 -32.20 -3.83 -14.51
C GLY A 245 -31.92 -4.67 -13.25
N ALA A 246 -30.94 -5.58 -13.29
CA ALA A 246 -30.17 -5.96 -12.11
C ALA A 246 -28.91 -5.07 -12.08
N LEU A 247 -28.55 -4.59 -10.89
CA LEU A 247 -27.42 -3.66 -10.74
C LEU A 247 -26.13 -4.44 -11.05
N ALA A 248 -25.41 -4.06 -12.10
CA ALA A 248 -24.03 -4.47 -12.28
C ALA A 248 -23.24 -4.07 -11.02
N ASP A 249 -22.57 -5.03 -10.40
CA ASP A 249 -21.80 -4.84 -9.19
C ASP A 249 -20.33 -4.57 -9.49
N ALA A 250 -19.64 -3.95 -8.54
CA ALA A 250 -18.21 -3.69 -8.63
C ALA A 250 -17.40 -4.89 -8.13
N LYS A 251 -17.70 -6.08 -8.65
CA LYS A 251 -17.05 -7.32 -8.25
C LYS A 251 -16.23 -7.86 -9.41
N PHE A 252 -15.03 -8.35 -9.07
CA PHE A 252 -14.03 -8.79 -10.03
C PHE A 252 -13.34 -10.05 -9.52
N VAL A 253 -12.99 -10.94 -10.44
CA VAL A 253 -12.39 -12.23 -10.14
C VAL A 253 -10.90 -12.20 -10.50
N ALA A 254 -10.06 -12.42 -9.50
CA ALA A 254 -8.64 -12.68 -9.66
C ALA A 254 -8.40 -14.17 -9.43
N GLY A 255 -8.65 -14.96 -10.47
CA GLY A 255 -8.44 -16.41 -10.47
C GLY A 255 -6.98 -16.81 -10.61
N VAL A 256 -6.70 -18.09 -10.39
CA VAL A 256 -5.42 -18.69 -10.76
C VAL A 256 -5.35 -18.76 -12.29
N TRP A 257 -4.32 -18.14 -12.85
CA TRP A 257 -4.10 -18.12 -14.29
C TRP A 257 -4.01 -19.55 -14.85
N ASN A 258 -4.88 -19.87 -15.79
CA ASN A 258 -4.84 -21.12 -16.52
C ASN A 258 -3.89 -20.99 -17.71
N GLU A 259 -2.77 -21.71 -17.67
CA GLU A 259 -1.82 -21.75 -18.79
C GLU A 259 -2.18 -22.84 -19.84
N SER A 260 -3.19 -23.67 -19.54
CA SER A 260 -3.49 -24.89 -20.32
C SER A 260 -4.57 -24.71 -21.39
N ASP A 261 -5.45 -23.73 -21.24
CA ASP A 261 -6.34 -23.25 -22.28
C ASP A 261 -6.33 -21.71 -22.30
N ASP A 262 -6.58 -21.15 -23.49
CA ASP A 262 -6.72 -19.71 -23.69
C ASP A 262 -8.19 -19.28 -23.53
N GLU A 263 -9.02 -20.13 -22.91
CA GLU A 263 -10.49 -20.01 -22.92
C GLU A 263 -11.07 -19.75 -21.53
N SER A 264 -10.35 -20.04 -20.46
CA SER A 264 -10.84 -19.88 -19.08
C SER A 264 -9.77 -19.35 -18.13
N TYR A 265 -10.10 -18.29 -17.39
CA TYR A 265 -9.20 -17.69 -16.38
C TYR A 265 -7.83 -17.27 -16.95
N ASP A 266 -7.83 -16.72 -18.17
CA ASP A 266 -6.66 -16.12 -18.81
C ASP A 266 -6.48 -14.63 -18.44
N ASP A 267 -7.48 -14.05 -17.78
CA ASP A 267 -7.44 -12.71 -17.23
C ASP A 267 -6.38 -12.55 -16.13
N VAL A 268 -5.69 -11.41 -16.15
CA VAL A 268 -4.77 -11.01 -15.10
C VAL A 268 -5.23 -9.70 -14.48
N LEU A 269 -5.54 -9.76 -13.17
CA LEU A 269 -5.99 -8.61 -12.40
C LEU A 269 -4.95 -8.18 -11.35
N ARG A 270 -4.80 -6.86 -11.19
CA ARG A 270 -4.17 -6.23 -10.02
C ARG A 270 -5.11 -5.21 -9.41
N PHE A 271 -5.21 -5.21 -8.08
CA PHE A 271 -6.01 -4.25 -7.35
C PHE A 271 -5.14 -3.33 -6.50
N ILE A 272 -5.69 -2.17 -6.19
CA ILE A 272 -5.05 -1.12 -5.40
C ILE A 272 -5.87 -0.92 -4.13
N ILE A 273 -5.18 -1.03 -3.00
CA ILE A 273 -5.69 -0.74 -1.66
C ILE A 273 -4.68 0.17 -0.96
N PHE A 274 -5.14 1.11 -0.14
CA PHE A 274 -4.29 1.75 0.84
C PHE A 274 -4.46 1.02 2.17
N GLN A 275 -3.40 0.33 2.61
CA GLN A 275 -3.35 -0.22 3.95
C GLN A 275 -2.24 0.50 4.70
N SER A 276 -2.60 1.29 5.72
CA SER A 276 -1.61 1.81 6.67
C SER A 276 -1.11 0.63 7.52
N ARG A 277 0.02 0.04 7.11
CA ARG A 277 0.56 -1.16 7.78
C ARG A 277 1.49 -0.86 8.95
N GLU A 278 1.67 0.41 9.31
CA GLU A 278 2.46 0.81 10.46
C GLU A 278 1.61 1.72 11.35
N ILE A 279 1.64 1.54 12.67
CA ILE A 279 1.04 2.53 13.59
C ILE A 279 2.01 3.72 13.73
N TRP A 280 3.29 3.43 13.58
CA TRP A 280 4.40 4.33 13.79
C TRP A 280 5.44 4.12 12.70
N ALA A 281 5.84 5.20 12.03
CA ALA A 281 6.99 5.18 11.13
C ALA A 281 8.16 5.96 11.72
N ARG A 282 9.38 5.57 11.35
CA ARG A 282 10.58 6.33 11.70
C ARG A 282 10.65 7.58 10.82
N GLY A 283 10.62 8.74 11.45
CA GLY A 283 10.90 10.04 10.83
C GLY A 283 12.40 10.37 10.83
N GLY A 284 12.74 11.58 10.36
CA GLY A 284 14.11 12.09 10.43
C GLY A 284 14.61 12.25 11.88
N ASP A 285 15.93 12.15 12.09
CA ASP A 285 16.51 12.32 13.41
C ASP A 285 16.45 13.80 13.84
N LEU A 286 16.02 14.06 15.08
CA LEU A 286 16.29 15.35 15.73
C LEU A 286 17.76 15.38 16.10
N VAL A 287 18.49 16.34 15.53
CA VAL A 287 19.89 16.58 15.87
C VAL A 287 19.92 17.68 16.91
N ILE A 288 20.37 17.35 18.12
CA ILE A 288 20.63 18.33 19.18
C ILE A 288 22.13 18.61 19.15
N PRO A 289 22.56 19.84 18.83
CA PRO A 289 23.97 20.19 18.85
C PRO A 289 24.56 19.95 20.23
N PHE A 290 25.61 19.12 20.34
CA PHE A 290 26.18 18.76 21.62
C PHE A 290 27.71 18.66 21.55
N GLY A 291 28.41 19.67 22.05
CA GLY A 291 29.88 19.70 22.06
C GLY A 291 30.45 20.80 21.16
N ASP A 292 31.46 20.47 20.35
CA ASP A 292 32.11 21.44 19.46
C ASP A 292 31.16 21.78 18.29
N PRO A 293 30.77 23.06 18.12
CA PRO A 293 29.89 23.46 17.02
C PRO A 293 30.45 23.21 15.61
N ASN A 294 31.71 22.76 15.47
CA ASN A 294 32.33 22.39 14.19
C ASN A 294 32.50 20.87 14.00
N ASP A 295 32.13 20.03 14.96
CA ASP A 295 32.25 18.57 14.87
C ASP A 295 30.88 17.89 14.99
N PRO A 296 30.15 17.66 13.91
CA PRO A 296 28.80 17.06 13.96
C PRO A 296 28.77 15.57 14.37
N THR A 297 29.91 15.00 14.80
CA THR A 297 29.99 13.62 15.30
C THR A 297 29.72 13.50 16.79
N ASP A 298 29.76 14.60 17.54
CA ASP A 298 29.39 14.63 18.97
C ASP A 298 27.90 14.97 19.21
N ASP A 299 27.21 15.46 18.18
CA ASP A 299 25.77 15.75 18.21
C ASP A 299 24.90 14.54 18.61
N ILE A 300 23.92 14.80 19.47
CA ILE A 300 22.95 13.80 19.90
C ILE A 300 21.88 13.65 18.82
N ARG A 301 21.76 12.45 18.27
CA ARG A 301 20.72 12.09 17.28
C ARG A 301 19.60 11.30 17.95
N ILE A 302 18.41 11.88 17.99
CA ILE A 302 17.22 11.24 18.54
C ILE A 302 16.32 10.83 17.37
N PRO A 303 16.14 9.52 17.10
CA PRO A 303 15.24 9.07 16.05
C PRO A 303 13.82 9.50 16.39
N ARG A 304 13.19 10.27 15.49
CA ARG A 304 11.77 10.62 15.64
C ARG A 304 10.93 9.45 15.18
N VAL A 305 9.87 9.19 15.94
CA VAL A 305 8.83 8.24 15.58
C VAL A 305 7.54 9.03 15.50
N SER A 306 6.85 8.94 14.37
CA SER A 306 5.58 9.64 14.13
C SER A 306 4.47 8.63 13.85
N SER A 307 3.27 8.90 14.36
CA SER A 307 2.08 8.17 13.94
C SER A 307 1.90 8.36 12.44
N VAL A 308 1.65 7.27 11.71
CA VAL A 308 1.24 7.36 10.30
C VAL A 308 -0.27 7.16 10.13
N ASN A 309 -0.99 6.99 11.24
CA ASN A 309 -2.44 7.04 11.24
C ASN A 309 -2.91 8.49 11.40
N ASP A 310 -3.97 8.84 10.68
CA ASP A 310 -4.66 10.10 10.87
C ASP A 310 -5.35 10.15 12.23
N GLY A 311 -5.00 11.17 13.01
CA GLY A 311 -5.54 11.37 14.36
C GLY A 311 -4.62 10.92 15.48
N ALA A 312 -5.19 10.88 16.69
CA ALA A 312 -4.46 10.59 17.92
C ALA A 312 -4.63 9.12 18.35
N ILE A 313 -3.59 8.53 18.92
CA ILE A 313 -3.56 7.13 19.32
C ILE A 313 -3.99 6.99 20.78
N GLY A 314 -5.01 6.18 21.05
CA GLY A 314 -5.47 5.84 22.39
C GLY A 314 -5.08 4.41 22.79
N ILE A 315 -4.43 4.21 23.94
CA ILE A 315 -4.19 2.87 24.52
C ILE A 315 -4.93 2.77 25.85
N GLY A 316 -5.77 1.76 26.00
CA GLY A 316 -6.52 1.50 27.24
C GLY A 316 -7.70 2.43 27.48
N LEU A 317 -8.09 3.24 26.50
CA LEU A 317 -9.24 4.15 26.62
C LEU A 317 -10.57 3.38 26.65
N ASP A 318 -11.44 3.71 27.60
CA ASP A 318 -12.80 3.18 27.65
C ASP A 318 -13.61 3.61 26.41
N ALA A 319 -14.56 2.76 26.00
CA ALA A 319 -15.41 3.01 24.83
C ALA A 319 -16.16 4.35 24.97
N GLY A 320 -15.81 5.32 24.11
CA GLY A 320 -16.39 6.67 24.09
C GLY A 320 -15.43 7.80 24.46
N ASN A 321 -14.21 7.49 24.92
CA ASN A 321 -13.19 8.50 25.18
C ASN A 321 -12.33 8.74 23.94
N THR A 322 -12.41 9.94 23.37
CA THR A 322 -11.51 10.35 22.29
C THR A 322 -10.14 10.76 22.84
N PRO A 323 -9.03 10.36 22.20
CA PRO A 323 -7.69 10.80 22.58
C PRO A 323 -7.58 12.33 22.54
N GLN A 324 -7.14 12.97 23.65
CA GLN A 324 -6.97 14.44 23.72
C GLN A 324 -5.56 14.90 23.33
N GLN A 325 -4.64 13.96 23.17
CA GLN A 325 -3.24 14.18 22.82
C GLN A 325 -2.83 13.16 21.77
N ALA A 326 -1.79 13.46 20.97
CA ALA A 326 -1.32 12.60 19.88
C ALA A 326 -1.07 11.14 20.31
N LEU A 327 -0.65 10.93 21.56
CA LEU A 327 -0.66 9.64 22.25
C LEU A 327 -1.36 9.82 23.60
N HIS A 328 -2.50 9.16 23.80
CA HIS A 328 -3.26 9.16 25.06
C HIS A 328 -3.27 7.74 25.64
N LEU A 329 -2.69 7.59 26.82
CA LEU A 329 -2.59 6.32 27.53
C LEU A 329 -3.48 6.36 28.78
N GLN A 330 -4.35 5.37 28.95
CA GLN A 330 -5.07 5.12 30.19
C GLN A 330 -4.50 3.83 30.82
N GLY A 331 -3.65 4.01 31.83
CA GLY A 331 -2.95 2.94 32.53
C GLY A 331 -1.44 3.18 32.61
N ASP A 332 -0.70 2.13 32.96
CA ASP A 332 0.75 2.20 33.12
C ASP A 332 1.46 1.93 31.78
N LEU A 333 2.47 2.74 31.47
CA LEU A 333 3.38 2.51 30.35
C LEU A 333 4.73 2.03 30.89
N GLN A 334 5.20 0.90 30.40
CA GLN A 334 6.58 0.49 30.58
C GLN A 334 7.40 0.92 29.36
N ALA A 335 8.45 1.68 29.58
CA ALA A 335 9.41 2.08 28.56
C ALA A 335 10.83 1.84 29.07
N ASP A 336 11.71 1.33 28.20
CA ASP A 336 13.11 1.08 28.56
C ASP A 336 13.90 2.37 28.79
N ARG A 337 13.50 3.46 28.12
CA ARG A 337 14.02 4.82 28.31
C ARG A 337 12.90 5.83 28.11
N VAL A 338 12.79 6.77 29.04
CA VAL A 338 11.83 7.87 28.98
C VAL A 338 12.62 9.18 28.98
N TYR A 339 12.34 10.04 28.01
CA TYR A 339 12.80 11.42 28.01
C TYR A 339 11.59 12.31 28.27
N VAL A 340 11.67 13.07 29.35
CA VAL A 340 10.64 14.03 29.76
C VAL A 340 11.34 15.34 30.08
N GLU A 341 10.76 16.45 29.67
CA GLU A 341 11.30 17.78 29.97
C GLU A 341 10.87 18.23 31.38
N GLU A 342 9.71 17.76 31.85
CA GLU A 342 9.16 18.16 33.15
C GLU A 342 8.28 17.04 33.72
N LEU A 343 8.33 16.85 35.05
CA LEU A 343 7.47 15.94 35.79
C LEU A 343 6.51 16.73 36.67
N CYS A 344 5.21 16.65 36.37
CA CYS A 344 4.15 17.34 37.10
C CYS A 344 3.33 16.40 37.98
N ASP A 345 2.60 16.97 38.93
CA ASP A 345 1.55 16.23 39.63
C ASP A 345 0.33 15.97 38.72
N VAL A 346 -0.62 15.16 39.21
CA VAL A 346 -1.82 14.76 38.46
C VAL A 346 -2.75 15.92 38.07
N SER A 347 -2.59 17.09 38.68
CA SER A 347 -3.36 18.30 38.34
C SER A 347 -2.67 19.15 37.26
N GLY A 348 -1.52 18.72 36.76
CA GLY A 348 -0.65 19.51 35.89
C GLY A 348 0.04 20.67 36.62
N GLY A 349 0.03 20.63 37.96
CA GLY A 349 0.69 21.60 38.82
C GLY A 349 1.98 21.03 39.43
N ASN A 350 2.72 21.89 40.14
CA ASN A 350 3.92 21.52 40.91
C ASN A 350 4.93 20.68 40.11
N CYS A 351 5.28 21.17 38.93
CA CYS A 351 6.20 20.51 38.05
C CYS A 351 7.66 20.72 38.47
N PHE A 352 8.55 19.79 38.10
CA PHE A 352 9.98 19.88 38.34
C PHE A 352 10.78 19.18 37.23
N ASP A 353 12.01 19.64 37.01
CA ASP A 353 12.93 19.02 36.05
C ASP A 353 13.41 17.65 36.56
N PRO A 354 13.32 16.57 35.76
CA PRO A 354 13.84 15.26 36.13
C PRO A 354 15.30 15.24 36.59
N GLU A 355 16.14 16.17 36.14
CA GLU A 355 17.53 16.31 36.59
C GLU A 355 17.64 16.52 38.11
N LEU A 356 16.62 17.10 38.75
CA LEU A 356 16.55 17.21 40.21
C LEU A 356 16.56 15.82 40.89
N ILE A 357 15.89 14.81 40.34
CA ILE A 357 15.94 13.45 40.91
C ILE A 357 17.34 12.83 40.74
N GLY A 358 18.05 13.20 39.67
CA GLY A 358 19.40 12.73 39.38
C GLY A 358 20.43 13.15 40.44
N GLY A 359 20.15 14.22 41.21
CA GLY A 359 20.94 14.62 42.38
C GLY A 359 22.29 15.28 42.07
N ASP A 360 22.60 15.55 40.80
CA ASP A 360 23.87 16.16 40.36
C ASP A 360 23.77 17.68 40.13
N VAL A 361 22.62 18.28 40.48
CA VAL A 361 22.38 19.72 40.35
C VAL A 361 22.56 20.43 41.69
N ALA A 362 23.09 21.65 41.67
CA ALA A 362 23.38 22.42 42.89
C ALA A 362 22.16 22.64 43.78
N ASP A 363 20.97 22.74 43.17
CA ASP A 363 19.68 22.92 43.86
C ASP A 363 19.21 21.68 44.62
N MET A 364 19.92 20.55 44.50
CA MET A 364 19.73 19.33 45.29
C MET A 364 20.69 19.23 46.49
N GLN A 365 21.63 20.16 46.64
CA GLN A 365 22.61 20.14 47.73
C GLN A 365 22.09 20.93 48.93
N CYS A 366 21.89 20.24 50.05
CA CYS A 366 21.63 20.94 51.30
C CYS A 366 22.88 21.68 51.81
N PRO A 367 22.72 22.87 52.42
CA PRO A 367 23.80 23.54 53.12
C PRO A 367 24.52 22.59 54.11
N PRO A 368 25.83 22.75 54.33
CA PRO A 368 26.57 21.91 55.25
C PRO A 368 25.90 21.81 56.62
N GLY A 369 25.64 20.57 57.06
CA GLY A 369 24.96 20.29 58.32
C GLY A 369 23.43 20.15 58.22
N GLN A 370 22.84 20.28 57.04
CA GLN A 370 21.43 19.99 56.78
C GLN A 370 21.25 18.70 55.98
N VAL A 371 20.08 18.09 56.07
CA VAL A 371 19.68 16.90 55.29
C VAL A 371 18.40 17.19 54.52
N VAL A 372 18.26 16.55 53.36
CA VAL A 372 17.03 16.63 52.55
C VAL A 372 15.89 15.95 53.31
N GLN A 373 14.79 16.67 53.52
CA GLN A 373 13.57 16.12 54.11
C GLN A 373 12.55 15.72 53.04
N LYS A 374 12.43 16.53 51.98
CA LYS A 374 11.51 16.32 50.87
C LYS A 374 11.99 17.10 49.65
N ILE A 375 11.54 16.67 48.47
CA ILE A 375 11.69 17.41 47.22
C ILE A 375 10.37 18.15 46.97
N GLY A 376 10.44 19.44 46.68
CA GLY A 376 9.27 20.28 46.42
C GLY A 376 9.54 21.76 46.61
N ARG A 377 8.50 22.60 46.51
CA ARG A 377 8.65 24.04 46.69
C ARG A 377 8.96 24.39 48.15
N VAL A 378 10.06 25.12 48.37
CA VAL A 378 10.48 25.64 49.68
C VAL A 378 9.54 26.72 50.22
N SER A 379 8.81 27.41 49.33
CA SER A 379 7.81 28.44 49.65
C SER A 379 6.90 28.70 48.43
N ALA A 380 5.72 29.31 48.66
CA ALA A 380 4.80 29.64 47.59
C ALA A 380 5.45 30.62 46.58
N GLY A 381 5.58 30.20 45.33
CA GLY A 381 6.21 30.98 44.26
C GLY A 381 7.73 30.80 44.12
N ALA A 382 8.35 29.91 44.92
CA ALA A 382 9.74 29.51 44.69
C ALA A 382 9.82 28.36 43.67
N ASP A 383 10.97 28.28 43.00
CA ASP A 383 11.29 27.17 42.12
C ASP A 383 11.33 25.84 42.90
N PRO A 384 10.99 24.71 42.26
CA PRO A 384 11.05 23.39 42.89
C PRO A 384 12.50 23.03 43.24
N GLY A 385 12.76 22.59 44.47
CA GLY A 385 14.11 22.20 44.92
C GLY A 385 14.06 21.24 46.12
N VAL A 386 15.18 21.06 46.83
CA VAL A 386 15.16 20.29 48.10
C VAL A 386 14.78 21.17 49.28
N VAL A 387 13.91 20.65 50.14
CA VAL A 387 13.67 21.24 51.45
C VAL A 387 14.64 20.62 52.44
N CYS A 388 15.60 21.45 52.86
CA CYS A 388 16.65 21.07 53.79
C CYS A 388 16.26 21.38 55.23
N VAL A 389 16.54 20.44 56.11
CA VAL A 389 16.32 20.60 57.56
C VAL A 389 17.62 20.38 58.30
N ASN A 390 17.85 21.13 59.36
CA ASN A 390 18.90 20.78 60.31
C ASN A 390 18.46 19.51 61.06
N PRO A 391 19.20 18.39 60.97
CA PRO A 391 18.83 17.16 61.66
C PRO A 391 18.87 17.28 63.20
N PHE A 392 19.42 18.37 63.75
CA PHE A 392 19.72 18.51 65.18
C PHE A 392 19.34 19.85 65.85
N THR A 393 18.51 20.71 65.24
CA THR A 393 18.25 22.05 65.80
C THR A 393 17.50 22.08 67.13
N SER A 394 16.79 21.01 67.48
CA SER A 394 16.32 20.76 68.83
C SER A 394 16.00 19.27 68.96
N MET A 395 16.88 18.49 69.57
CA MET A 395 16.44 17.21 70.11
C MET A 395 15.53 17.53 71.30
N PRO A 396 14.21 17.24 71.27
CA PRO A 396 13.45 17.21 72.50
C PRO A 396 14.02 16.07 73.33
N PHE A 397 14.93 16.39 74.25
CA PHE A 397 15.29 15.49 75.34
C PHE A 397 14.09 15.43 76.28
N THR A 398 13.10 14.63 75.92
CA THR A 398 12.03 14.27 76.84
C THR A 398 12.65 13.29 77.84
N GLN A 399 12.59 13.62 79.13
CA GLN A 399 12.96 12.66 80.16
C GLN A 399 12.14 11.39 79.97
N CYS A 400 12.82 10.24 79.94
CA CYS A 400 12.12 8.96 79.91
C CYS A 400 11.22 8.82 81.14
N PRO A 401 10.02 8.22 81.00
CA PRO A 401 9.17 7.91 82.14
C PRO A 401 9.93 7.14 83.21
N THR A 402 9.56 7.33 84.48
CA THR A 402 10.18 6.64 85.62
C THR A 402 10.23 5.12 85.38
N GLY A 403 11.43 4.55 85.37
CA GLY A 403 11.67 3.12 85.12
C GLY A 403 12.11 2.76 83.70
N GLN A 404 12.25 3.74 82.80
CA GLN A 404 12.82 3.55 81.46
C GLN A 404 14.14 4.30 81.30
N VAL A 405 15.02 3.78 80.44
CA VAL A 405 16.27 4.42 80.01
C VAL A 405 16.18 4.78 78.53
N VAL A 406 16.98 5.77 78.10
CA VAL A 406 17.11 6.10 76.68
C VAL A 406 17.84 4.94 76.00
N ILE A 407 17.16 4.27 75.06
CA ILE A 407 17.72 3.18 74.24
C ILE A 407 18.06 3.64 72.81
N GLY A 408 17.63 4.84 72.42
CA GLY A 408 17.94 5.42 71.12
C GLY A 408 17.56 6.90 71.03
N VAL A 409 17.98 7.54 69.95
CA VAL A 409 17.63 8.93 69.61
C VAL A 409 17.24 9.01 68.14
N SER A 410 16.19 9.79 67.84
CA SER A 410 15.67 10.05 66.50
C SER A 410 15.59 11.55 66.26
N SER A 411 15.99 12.00 65.07
CA SER A 411 15.86 13.41 64.64
C SER A 411 14.41 13.85 64.43
N VAL A 412 13.46 12.91 64.35
CA VAL A 412 12.03 13.18 64.17
C VAL A 412 11.25 13.03 65.47
N SER A 413 11.56 12.01 66.27
CA SER A 413 10.77 11.65 67.47
C SER A 413 11.49 11.88 68.81
N GLY A 414 12.72 12.41 68.81
CA GLY A 414 13.48 12.69 70.03
C GLY A 414 14.03 11.44 70.71
N SER A 415 14.00 11.43 72.05
CA SER A 415 14.52 10.33 72.86
C SER A 415 13.60 9.09 72.79
N ILE A 416 14.15 7.94 72.40
CA ILE A 416 13.45 6.66 72.39
C ILE A 416 13.74 5.97 73.72
N CYS A 417 12.70 5.77 74.53
CA CYS A 417 12.80 5.17 75.86
C CYS A 417 12.43 3.69 75.82
N GLY A 418 13.19 2.89 76.57
CA GLY A 418 12.99 1.46 76.73
C GLY A 418 13.25 1.02 78.16
N THR A 419 12.64 -0.09 78.57
CA THR A 419 13.01 -0.79 79.81
C THR A 419 14.28 -1.59 79.58
N LEU A 420 15.21 -1.56 80.54
CA LEU A 420 16.36 -2.46 80.54
C LEU A 420 15.94 -3.93 80.61
#